data_AF-A0AAJ2AB80-F1
#
_entry.id   AF-A0AAJ2AB80-F1
#
_cell.length_a   1.000
_cell.length_b   1.000
_cell.length_c   1.000
_cell.angle_alpha   90.00
_cell.angle_beta   90.00
_cell.angle_gamma   90.00
#
_symmetry.space_group_name_H-M   'P 1'
#
loop_
_entity.id
_entity.type
_entity.pdbx_description
1 polymer ?
#
loop_
_entity_poly.entity_id
_entity_poly.type
_entity_poly.pdbx_seq_one_letter_code
_entity_poly.pdbx_strand_id
1 'polypeptide(L)'
;MIRSYNHKGFVLEVAIETSSRLVPPPGELRYLAIVTISRSGRPVTAFSPLLIENTRYSNFASAEDALMSAHTQARTLVDEWVRAAL
;
A
#
# COMPACT_ATOMS: atom_id res chain seq x y z
N MET A 1 -10.83 2.92 3.89
CA MET A 1 -10.47 4.29 3.44
C MET A 1 -9.73 4.16 2.12
N ILE A 2 -9.95 5.05 1.14
CA ILE A 2 -9.17 5.07 -0.11
C ILE A 2 -8.57 6.46 -0.31
N ARG A 3 -7.29 6.53 -0.72
CA ARG A 3 -6.61 7.77 -1.11
C ARG A 3 -5.85 7.58 -2.40
N SER A 4 -5.84 8.59 -3.26
CA SER A 4 -5.19 8.55 -4.56
C SER A 4 -4.16 9.68 -4.69
N TYR A 5 -3.00 9.35 -5.25
CA TYR A 5 -1.86 10.26 -5.39
C TYR A 5 -1.27 10.19 -6.79
N ASN A 6 -0.90 11.33 -7.36
CA ASN A 6 -0.16 11.38 -8.63
C ASN A 6 1.34 11.37 -8.36
N HIS A 7 2.10 10.53 -9.07
CA HIS A 7 3.56 10.47 -8.97
C HIS A 7 4.19 10.06 -10.32
N LYS A 8 5.02 10.92 -10.90
CA LYS A 8 5.76 10.67 -12.17
C LYS A 8 4.89 10.13 -13.33
N GLY A 9 3.65 10.60 -13.45
CA GLY A 9 2.70 10.15 -14.48
C GLY A 9 1.97 8.84 -14.17
N PHE A 10 2.16 8.30 -12.97
CA PHE A 10 1.39 7.19 -12.41
C PHE A 10 0.39 7.72 -11.37
N VAL A 11 -0.68 6.95 -11.18
CA VAL A 11 -1.65 7.13 -10.09
C VAL A 11 -1.42 6.00 -9.08
N LEU A 12 -1.19 6.37 -7.83
CA LEU A 12 -1.02 5.47 -6.69
C LEU A 12 -2.29 5.52 -5.86
N GLU A 13 -3.13 4.49 -5.96
CA GLU A 13 -4.30 4.33 -5.13
C GLU A 13 -3.95 3.45 -3.92
N VAL A 14 -4.24 3.95 -2.72
CA VAL A 14 -4.04 3.23 -1.46
C VAL A 14 -5.40 2.99 -0.83
N ALA A 15 -5.79 1.71 -0.76
CA ALA A 15 -6.94 1.24 -0.03
C ALA A 15 -6.50 0.69 1.33
N ILE A 16 -7.08 1.23 2.40
CA ILE A 16 -6.91 0.75 3.78
C ILE A 16 -8.16 0.01 4.21
N GLU A 17 -7.99 -1.25 4.58
CA GLU A 17 -9.01 -2.12 5.13
C GLU A 17 -8.73 -2.41 6.61
N THR A 18 -9.81 -2.56 7.38
CA THR A 18 -9.70 -2.98 8.78
C THR A 18 -9.81 -4.50 8.85
N SER A 19 -8.74 -5.15 9.28
CA SER A 19 -8.72 -6.60 9.50
C SER A 19 -9.40 -6.92 10.84
N SER A 20 -10.72 -7.17 10.81
CA SER A 20 -11.44 -7.75 11.95
C SER A 20 -11.39 -9.29 11.99
N ARG A 21 -10.86 -9.93 10.93
CA ARG A 21 -10.90 -11.39 10.72
C ARG A 21 -9.71 -12.15 11.32
N LEU A 22 -8.66 -11.46 11.75
CA LEU A 22 -7.52 -12.07 12.42
C LEU A 22 -7.74 -11.94 13.92
N VAL A 23 -8.20 -13.02 14.54
CA VAL A 23 -8.35 -13.15 16.00
C VAL A 23 -6.97 -12.93 16.64
N PRO A 24 -6.80 -11.83 17.40
CA PRO A 24 -6.49 -12.01 18.81
C PRO A 24 -7.56 -11.23 19.64
N PRO A 25 -7.47 -11.13 20.97
CA PRO A 25 -8.60 -10.91 21.89
C PRO A 25 -9.38 -9.61 21.59
N PRO A 26 -10.62 -9.45 22.11
CA PRO A 26 -11.45 -8.28 21.82
C PRO A 26 -10.70 -7.00 22.21
N GLY A 27 -10.18 -6.26 21.23
CA GLY A 27 -9.52 -4.98 21.50
C GLY A 27 -8.62 -4.39 20.42
N GLU A 28 -7.88 -5.19 19.63
CA GLU A 28 -6.90 -4.62 18.69
C GLU A 28 -7.40 -4.53 17.25
N LEU A 29 -7.84 -3.34 16.85
CA LEU A 29 -8.06 -3.00 15.43
C LEU A 29 -6.73 -3.06 14.68
N ARG A 30 -6.71 -3.80 13.58
CA ARG A 30 -5.54 -3.94 12.70
C ARG A 30 -5.87 -3.46 11.30
N TYR A 31 -4.90 -2.85 10.64
CA TYR A 31 -5.09 -2.22 9.34
C TYR A 31 -4.23 -2.89 8.27
N LEU A 32 -4.84 -3.17 7.13
CA LEU A 32 -4.21 -3.68 5.93
C LEU A 32 -4.20 -2.58 4.88
N ALA A 33 -3.06 -2.38 4.23
CA ALA A 33 -2.96 -1.53 3.06
C ALA A 33 -2.86 -2.38 1.78
N ILE A 34 -3.56 -1.93 0.74
CA ILE A 34 -3.46 -2.44 -0.62
C ILE A 34 -3.15 -1.23 -1.51
N VAL A 35 -2.11 -1.34 -2.32
CA VAL A 35 -1.70 -0.35 -3.30
C VAL A 35 -2.08 -0.84 -4.68
N THR A 36 -2.74 0.01 -5.47
CA THR A 36 -2.94 -0.17 -6.90
C THR A 36 -2.23 0.95 -7.64
N ILE A 37 -1.29 0.60 -8.52
CA ILE A 37 -0.59 1.57 -9.36
C ILE A 37 -1.15 1.47 -10.77
N SER A 38 -1.56 2.61 -11.32
CA SER A 38 -2.06 2.70 -12.70
C SER A 38 -1.35 3.80 -13.49
N ARG A 39 -1.36 3.68 -14.81
CA ARG A 39 -0.85 4.70 -15.74
C ARG A 39 -1.83 4.86 -16.88
N SER A 40 -2.19 6.10 -17.20
CA SER A 40 -3.17 6.40 -18.26
C SER A 40 -4.49 5.62 -18.12
N GLY A 41 -4.95 5.45 -16.87
CA GLY A 41 -6.18 4.72 -16.55
C GLY A 41 -6.07 3.18 -16.62
N ARG A 42 -4.88 2.62 -16.88
CA ARG A 42 -4.65 1.18 -16.93
C ARG A 42 -3.87 0.71 -15.70
N PRO A 43 -4.36 -0.28 -14.93
CA PRO A 43 -3.60 -0.88 -13.84
C PRO A 43 -2.29 -1.48 -14.35
N VAL A 44 -1.19 -1.16 -13.67
CA VAL A 44 0.16 -1.69 -13.95
C VAL A 44 0.51 -2.78 -12.95
N THR A 45 0.21 -2.56 -11.66
CA THR A 45 0.39 -3.57 -10.61
C THR A 45 -0.51 -3.29 -9.42
N ALA A 46 -0.71 -4.29 -8.58
CA ALA A 46 -1.27 -4.13 -7.24
C ALA A 46 -0.50 -5.01 -6.24
N PHE A 47 -0.28 -4.51 -5.04
CA PHE A 47 0.41 -5.24 -3.97
C PHE A 47 -0.04 -4.77 -2.58
N SER A 48 0.22 -5.59 -1.56
CA SER A 48 0.13 -5.14 -0.17
C SER A 48 1.54 -4.75 0.32
N PRO A 49 1.73 -3.56 0.89
CA PRO A 49 3.00 -3.13 1.48
C PRO A 49 3.54 -4.10 2.55
N LEU A 50 2.65 -4.86 3.19
CA LEU A 50 3.01 -5.91 4.13
C LEU A 50 3.85 -7.04 3.50
N LEU A 51 3.68 -7.27 2.19
CA LEU A 51 4.39 -8.31 1.45
C LEU A 51 5.79 -7.87 0.98
N ILE A 52 6.05 -6.56 0.92
CA ILE A 52 7.32 -6.02 0.45
C ILE A 52 8.36 -5.96 1.58
N GLU A 53 7.96 -5.62 2.81
CA GLU A 53 8.91 -5.31 3.89
C GLU A 53 9.23 -6.49 4.84
N ASN A 54 8.46 -7.59 4.87
CA ASN A 54 8.76 -8.68 5.82
C ASN A 54 8.15 -10.04 5.44
N THR A 55 8.89 -11.13 5.68
CA THR A 55 8.40 -12.53 5.57
C THR A 55 7.39 -12.91 6.65
N ARG A 56 7.07 -12.00 7.58
CA ARG A 56 5.99 -12.13 8.56
C ARG A 56 4.95 -11.03 8.32
N TYR A 57 3.78 -11.43 7.84
CA TYR A 57 2.62 -10.57 7.65
C TYR A 57 2.12 -10.03 9.00
N SER A 58 2.55 -8.84 9.41
CA SER A 58 1.97 -8.15 10.55
C SER A 58 1.19 -6.94 10.08
N ASN A 59 -0.12 -6.93 10.28
CA ASN A 59 -0.96 -5.75 10.00
C ASN A 59 -0.48 -4.53 10.81
N PHE A 60 -0.74 -3.34 10.28
CA PHE A 60 -0.45 -2.07 10.94
C PHE A 60 -1.36 -1.84 12.15
N ALA A 61 -0.84 -1.19 13.19
CA ALA A 61 -1.58 -0.83 14.39
C ALA A 61 -2.47 0.42 14.19
N SER A 62 -2.18 1.25 13.19
CA SER A 62 -2.97 2.44 12.84
C SER A 62 -3.21 2.56 11.33
N ALA A 63 -4.30 3.23 10.96
CA ALA A 63 -4.61 3.52 9.56
C ALA A 63 -3.62 4.53 8.95
N GLU A 64 -3.05 5.41 9.77
CA GLU A 64 -2.09 6.42 9.35
C GLU A 64 -0.74 5.79 9.00
N ASP A 65 -0.23 4.88 9.84
CA ASP A 65 0.99 4.13 9.55
C ASP A 65 0.84 3.28 8.28
N ALA A 66 -0.31 2.62 8.15
CA ALA A 66 -0.64 1.83 6.96
C ALA A 66 -0.61 2.69 5.69
N LEU A 67 -1.20 3.88 5.76
CA LEU A 67 -1.24 4.83 4.64
C LEU A 67 0.15 5.37 4.30
N MET A 68 0.93 5.78 5.30
CA MET A 68 2.26 6.36 5.12
C MET A 68 3.25 5.35 4.56
N SER A 69 3.25 4.12 5.10
CA SER A 69 4.07 3.02 4.59
C SER A 69 3.71 2.69 3.15
N ALA A 70 2.41 2.50 2.87
CA ALA A 70 1.93 2.21 1.52
C ALA A 70 2.32 3.28 0.49
N HIS A 71 2.13 4.55 0.84
CA HIS A 71 2.48 5.66 -0.04
C HIS A 71 3.99 5.71 -0.34
N THR A 72 4.83 5.54 0.69
CA THR A 72 6.28 5.56 0.56
C THR A 72 6.80 4.43 -0.33
N GLN A 73 6.33 3.21 -0.10
CA GLN A 73 6.73 2.05 -0.91
C GLN A 73 6.26 2.18 -2.36
N ALA A 74 5.02 2.63 -2.58
CA ALA A 74 4.49 2.85 -3.92
C ALA A 74 5.31 3.87 -4.72
N ARG A 75 5.73 4.97 -4.07
CA ARG A 75 6.61 5.97 -4.69
C ARG A 75 7.99 5.40 -5.01
N THR A 76 8.58 4.67 -4.07
CA THR A 76 9.90 4.05 -4.24
C THR A 76 9.88 3.08 -5.42
N LEU A 77 8.86 2.23 -5.53
CA LEU A 77 8.72 1.28 -6.63
C LEU A 77 8.60 1.98 -8.00
N VAL A 78 7.80 3.05 -8.09
CA VAL A 78 7.71 3.85 -9.32
C VAL A 78 9.03 4.55 -9.63
N ASP A 79 9.73 5.06 -8.62
CA ASP A 79 11.03 5.70 -8.79
C ASP A 79 12.05 4.72 -9.36
N GLU A 80 12.06 3.47 -8.89
CA GLU A 80 12.89 2.39 -9.43
C GLU A 80 12.51 2.04 -10.87
N TRP A 81 11.23 1.92 -11.20
CA TRP A 81 10.79 1.67 -12.58
C TRP A 81 11.21 2.78 -13.54
N VAL A 82 11.02 4.03 -13.14
CA VAL A 82 11.42 5.18 -13.97
C VAL A 82 12.93 5.23 -14.13
N ARG A 83 13.70 4.90 -13.08
CA ARG A 83 15.16 4.81 -13.15
C ARG A 83 15.63 3.68 -14.06
N ALA A 84 14.99 2.51 -14.02
CA ALA A 84 15.36 1.35 -14.84
C ALA A 84 14.96 1.47 -16.32
N ALA A 85 14.04 2.39 -16.64
CA ALA A 85 13.61 2.67 -18.02
C ALA A 85 14.48 3.71 -18.75
N LEU A 86 15.47 4.30 -18.06
CA LEU A 86 16.47 5.23 -18.59
C LEU A 86 17.77 4.49 -18.91
#